data_AF-A0A520M2W1-F1
#
_entry.id   AF-A0A520M2W1-F1
#
_cell.length_a   1.000
_cell.length_b   1.000
_cell.length_c   1.000
_cell.angle_alpha   90.00
_cell.angle_beta   90.00
_cell.angle_gamma   90.00
#
_symmetry.space_group_name_H-M   'P 1'
#
loop_
_entity.id
_entity.type
_entity.pdbx_description
1 polymer ?
#
loop_
_entity_poly.entity_id
_entity_poly.type
_entity_poly.pdbx_seq_one_letter_code
_entity_poly.pdbx_strand_id
1 'polypeptide(L)'
;MPSYRSLFIELERALGKVLLPIDREATEPARLISSNAAFLDLTRSVAENVYVQNGCRSLYDPVGLFPTLDALGKVKSERRTSDRLDVVAADFLERVGEAVIRLFADAGRDTYEISTKPPGQTPLRRTKKVREA
;
A
#
# COMPACT_ATOMS: atom_id res chain seq x y z
N MET A 1 5.45 6.46 1.95
CA MET A 1 4.53 5.37 2.34
C MET A 1 3.20 5.62 1.66
N PRO A 2 2.58 4.60 1.04
CA PRO A 2 1.25 4.75 0.46
C PRO A 2 0.20 5.01 1.54
N SER A 3 -0.88 5.71 1.19
CA SER A 3 -2.10 5.73 1.99
C SER A 3 -2.88 4.43 1.83
N TYR A 4 -3.76 4.12 2.78
CA TYR A 4 -4.68 2.98 2.71
C TYR A 4 -5.41 2.92 1.36
N ARG A 5 -6.02 4.03 0.93
CA ARG A 5 -6.68 4.11 -0.37
C ARG A 5 -5.73 3.84 -1.54
N SER A 6 -4.56 4.47 -1.55
CA SER A 6 -3.61 4.28 -2.65
C SER A 6 -3.10 2.84 -2.73
N LEU A 7 -2.89 2.17 -1.60
CA LEU A 7 -2.52 0.75 -1.57
C LEU A 7 -3.55 -0.09 -2.31
N PHE A 8 -4.84 0.01 -1.97
CA PHE A 8 -5.89 -0.77 -2.60
C PHE A 8 -6.08 -0.44 -4.09
N ILE A 9 -5.87 0.81 -4.47
CA ILE A 9 -5.86 1.24 -5.88
C ILE A 9 -4.75 0.56 -6.68
N GLU A 10 -3.54 0.50 -6.13
CA GLU A 10 -2.41 -0.16 -6.80
C GLU A 10 -2.56 -1.68 -6.79
N LEU A 11 -3.12 -2.25 -5.72
CA LEU A 11 -3.45 -3.68 -5.67
C LEU A 11 -4.49 -4.06 -6.74
N GLU A 12 -5.51 -3.24 -6.99
CA GLU A 12 -6.45 -3.47 -8.09
C GLU A 12 -5.75 -3.46 -9.45
N ARG A 13 -4.78 -2.56 -9.65
CA ARG A 13 -4.00 -2.51 -10.89
C ARG A 13 -3.14 -3.77 -11.06
N ALA A 14 -2.54 -4.26 -9.97
CA ALA A 14 -1.69 -5.44 -9.99
C ALA A 14 -2.47 -6.76 -10.14
N LEU A 15 -3.64 -6.87 -9.49
CA LEU A 15 -4.41 -8.11 -9.41
C LEU A 15 -5.59 -8.17 -10.40
N GLY A 16 -6.02 -7.01 -10.89
CA GLY A 16 -7.16 -6.85 -11.78
C GLY A 16 -8.47 -6.57 -11.04
N LYS A 17 -9.36 -5.85 -11.75
CA LYS A 17 -10.67 -5.40 -11.24
C LYS A 17 -11.63 -6.52 -10.84
N VAL A 18 -11.46 -7.73 -11.37
CA VAL A 18 -12.35 -8.86 -11.02
C VAL A 18 -12.10 -9.33 -9.59
N LEU A 19 -10.82 -9.40 -9.20
CA LEU A 19 -10.43 -9.92 -7.90
C LEU A 19 -10.54 -8.87 -6.80
N LEU A 20 -10.22 -7.61 -7.10
CA LEU A 20 -10.23 -6.53 -6.12
C LEU A 20 -10.82 -5.23 -6.70
N PRO A 21 -12.13 -5.21 -7.04
CA PRO A 21 -12.77 -4.01 -7.57
C PRO A 21 -12.88 -2.92 -6.50
N ILE A 22 -12.30 -1.77 -6.79
CA ILE A 22 -12.30 -0.60 -5.89
C ILE A 22 -13.37 0.39 -6.31
N ASP A 23 -14.25 0.74 -5.38
CA ASP A 23 -15.16 1.89 -5.53
C ASP A 23 -14.33 3.18 -5.40
N ARG A 24 -14.08 3.82 -6.55
CA ARG A 24 -13.32 5.07 -6.66
C ARG A 24 -14.07 6.28 -6.07
N GLU A 25 -15.34 6.14 -5.70
CA GLU A 25 -16.12 7.18 -5.05
C GLU A 25 -16.31 6.92 -3.55
N ALA A 26 -15.81 5.80 -3.03
CA ALA A 26 -15.90 5.48 -1.62
C ALA A 26 -15.26 6.56 -0.74
N THR A 27 -16.03 7.09 0.20
CA THR A 27 -15.60 8.05 1.23
C THR A 27 -15.27 7.37 2.55
N GLU A 28 -15.67 6.12 2.72
CA GLU A 28 -15.50 5.33 3.94
C GLU A 28 -14.86 3.95 3.67
N PRO A 29 -14.11 3.37 4.62
CA PRO A 29 -13.41 2.10 4.45
C PRO A 29 -14.32 0.92 4.09
N ALA A 30 -15.51 0.87 4.70
CA ALA A 30 -16.49 -0.21 4.50
C ALA A 30 -16.99 -0.30 3.04
N ARG A 31 -16.94 0.82 2.31
CA ARG A 31 -17.38 0.91 0.92
C ARG A 31 -16.26 0.80 -0.10
N LEU A 32 -15.00 0.71 0.32
CA LEU A 32 -13.86 0.72 -0.60
C LEU A 32 -13.90 -0.45 -1.60
N ILE A 33 -14.35 -1.62 -1.16
CA ILE A 33 -14.50 -2.80 -2.00
C ILE A 33 -15.91 -2.83 -2.58
N SER A 34 -16.00 -2.80 -3.91
CA SER A 34 -17.26 -2.90 -4.64
C SER A 34 -17.91 -4.28 -4.44
N SER A 35 -19.25 -4.32 -4.46
CA SER A 35 -20.05 -5.54 -4.23
C SER A 35 -19.89 -6.61 -5.31
N ASN A 36 -19.27 -6.28 -6.46
CA ASN A 36 -19.01 -7.20 -7.56
C ASN A 36 -17.67 -7.95 -7.46
N ALA A 37 -16.98 -7.88 -6.33
CA ALA A 37 -15.75 -8.64 -6.11
C ALA A 37 -16.00 -10.16 -6.15
N ALA A 38 -15.14 -10.91 -6.85
CA ALA A 38 -15.25 -12.36 -6.97
C ALA A 38 -15.27 -13.08 -5.61
N PHE A 39 -14.55 -12.55 -4.62
CA PHE A 39 -14.49 -13.06 -3.25
C PHE A 39 -14.91 -11.99 -2.24
N LEU A 40 -16.12 -11.43 -2.39
CA LEU A 40 -16.57 -10.25 -1.64
C LEU A 40 -16.21 -10.25 -0.15
N ASP A 41 -16.64 -11.28 0.58
CA ASP A 41 -16.39 -11.40 2.02
C ASP A 41 -14.90 -11.46 2.36
N LEU A 42 -14.09 -12.11 1.51
CA LEU A 42 -12.64 -12.22 1.69
C LEU A 42 -11.96 -10.87 1.45
N THR A 43 -12.28 -10.22 0.34
CA THR A 43 -11.73 -8.90 0.01
C THR A 43 -12.09 -7.83 1.04
N ARG A 44 -13.33 -7.83 1.55
CA ARG A 44 -13.73 -6.90 2.62
C ARG A 44 -13.00 -7.19 3.93
N SER A 45 -12.86 -8.46 4.29
CA SER A 45 -12.10 -8.87 5.48
C SER A 45 -10.62 -8.46 5.39
N VAL A 46 -10.01 -8.57 4.20
CA VAL A 46 -8.66 -8.05 3.94
C VAL A 46 -8.61 -6.54 4.13
N ALA A 47 -9.51 -5.79 3.50
CA ALA A 47 -9.58 -4.33 3.60
C ALA A 47 -9.72 -3.88 5.06
N GLU A 48 -10.66 -4.45 5.79
CA GLU A 48 -10.90 -4.15 7.21
C GLU A 48 -9.69 -4.47 8.09
N ASN A 49 -9.09 -5.66 7.95
CA ASN A 49 -7.94 -6.01 8.77
C ASN A 49 -6.73 -5.14 8.46
N VAL A 50 -6.51 -4.77 7.19
CA VAL A 50 -5.42 -3.84 6.83
C VAL A 50 -5.68 -2.47 7.44
N TYR A 51 -6.91 -1.96 7.40
CA TYR A 51 -7.29 -0.69 8.01
C TYR A 51 -7.04 -0.68 9.52
N VAL A 52 -7.49 -1.74 10.22
CA VAL A 52 -7.35 -1.88 11.68
C VAL A 52 -5.90 -2.09 12.11
N GLN A 53 -5.17 -3.01 11.48
CA GLN A 53 -3.77 -3.33 11.85
C GLN A 53 -2.83 -2.14 11.60
N ASN A 54 -3.11 -1.30 10.61
CA ASN A 54 -2.35 -0.07 10.36
C ASN A 54 -2.79 1.10 11.25
N GLY A 55 -3.82 0.95 12.08
CA GLY A 55 -4.32 2.01 12.95
C GLY A 55 -4.96 3.18 12.18
N CYS A 56 -5.48 2.92 10.98
CA CYS A 56 -6.10 3.94 10.15
C CYS A 56 -7.38 4.46 10.81
N ARG A 57 -7.60 5.77 10.68
CA ARG A 57 -8.80 6.54 11.04
C ARG A 57 -9.45 7.20 9.82
N SER A 58 -8.74 7.28 8.70
CA SER A 58 -9.26 7.72 7.41
C SER A 58 -8.70 6.89 6.24
N LEU A 59 -9.32 7.01 5.07
CA LEU A 59 -8.84 6.40 3.83
C LEU A 59 -7.47 6.92 3.37
N TYR A 60 -7.05 8.08 3.87
CA TYR A 60 -5.82 8.76 3.46
C TYR A 60 -4.66 8.51 4.43
N ASP A 61 -4.91 7.78 5.51
CA ASP A 61 -3.90 7.48 6.51
C ASP A 61 -2.83 6.56 5.93
N PRO A 62 -1.57 6.71 6.35
CA PRO A 62 -0.46 5.92 5.84
C PRO A 62 -0.61 4.45 6.26
N VAL A 63 -0.12 3.56 5.43
CA VAL A 63 0.01 2.13 5.73
C VAL A 63 1.46 1.69 5.65
N GLY A 64 1.82 0.72 6.48
CA GLY A 64 3.14 0.10 6.54
C GLY A 64 3.15 -1.31 6.00
N LEU A 65 4.32 -1.77 5.55
CA LEU A 65 4.49 -3.12 4.99
C LEU A 65 4.12 -4.21 6.01
N PHE A 66 4.80 -4.22 7.17
CA PHE A 66 4.62 -5.29 8.15
C PHE A 66 3.20 -5.36 8.73
N PRO A 67 2.57 -4.25 9.18
CA PRO A 67 1.18 -4.31 9.66
C PRO A 67 0.19 -4.78 8.57
N THR A 68 0.46 -4.45 7.31
CA THR A 68 -0.34 -4.94 6.17
C THR A 68 -0.16 -6.45 5.97
N LEU A 69 1.08 -6.97 6.05
CA LEU A 69 1.32 -8.42 5.95
C LEU A 69 0.74 -9.18 7.14
N ASP A 70 0.82 -8.62 8.35
CA ASP A 70 0.22 -9.19 9.56
C ASP A 70 -1.31 -9.26 9.45
N ALA A 71 -1.94 -8.24 8.83
CA ALA A 71 -3.36 -8.27 8.51
C ALA A 71 -3.73 -9.44 7.59
N LEU A 72 -2.95 -9.66 6.53
CA LEU A 72 -3.17 -10.78 5.60
C LEU A 72 -2.97 -12.13 6.30
N GLY A 73 -1.92 -12.26 7.10
CA GLY A 73 -1.65 -13.46 7.90
C GLY A 73 -2.79 -13.80 8.86
N LYS A 74 -3.36 -12.77 9.51
CA LYS A 74 -4.54 -12.93 10.38
C LYS A 74 -5.76 -13.42 9.61
N VAL A 75 -6.12 -12.78 8.50
CA VAL A 75 -7.26 -13.20 7.65
C VAL A 75 -7.09 -14.64 7.17
N LYS A 76 -5.89 -15.01 6.74
CA LYS A 76 -5.57 -16.39 6.31
C LYS A 76 -5.77 -17.39 7.45
N SER A 77 -5.30 -17.07 8.65
CA SER A 77 -5.42 -17.92 9.84
C SER A 77 -6.89 -18.12 10.27
N GLU A 78 -7.67 -17.03 10.33
CA GLU A 78 -9.08 -17.06 10.73
C GLU A 78 -9.92 -17.90 9.75
N ARG A 79 -9.70 -17.74 8.45
CA ARG A 79 -10.41 -18.49 7.42
C ARG A 79 -10.02 -19.95 7.36
N ARG A 80 -8.73 -20.26 7.58
CA ARG A 80 -8.27 -21.65 7.71
C ARG A 80 -8.92 -22.35 8.90
N THR A 81 -9.01 -21.66 10.04
CA THR A 81 -9.63 -22.21 11.26
C THR A 81 -11.14 -22.43 11.10
N SER A 82 -11.79 -21.64 10.25
CA SER A 82 -13.23 -21.73 9.99
C SER A 82 -13.60 -22.67 8.83
N ASP A 83 -12.62 -23.36 8.22
CA ASP A 83 -12.79 -24.18 6.99
C ASP A 83 -13.39 -23.38 5.81
N ARG A 84 -13.09 -22.07 5.74
CA ARG A 84 -13.57 -21.11 4.70
C ARG A 84 -12.44 -20.63 3.80
N LEU A 85 -11.36 -21.40 3.73
CA LEU A 85 -10.19 -21.09 2.91
C LEU A 85 -9.94 -22.23 1.91
N ASP A 86 -10.62 -22.16 0.76
CA ASP A 86 -10.30 -23.01 -0.37
C ASP A 86 -8.97 -22.60 -1.02
N VAL A 87 -8.49 -23.43 -1.94
CA VAL A 87 -7.21 -23.24 -2.63
C VAL A 87 -7.16 -21.93 -3.42
N VAL A 88 -8.28 -21.51 -4.02
CA VAL A 88 -8.34 -20.30 -4.85
C VAL A 88 -8.32 -19.04 -3.98
N ALA A 89 -9.04 -19.05 -2.87
CA ALA A 89 -9.01 -18.00 -1.85
C ALA A 89 -7.62 -17.88 -1.20
N ALA A 90 -6.93 -19.01 -0.96
CA ALA A 90 -5.56 -19.02 -0.48
C ALA A 90 -4.59 -18.40 -1.49
N ASP A 91 -4.65 -18.81 -2.76
CA ASP A 91 -3.84 -18.24 -3.84
C ASP A 91 -4.09 -16.73 -4.02
N PHE A 92 -5.34 -16.29 -3.89
CA PHE A 92 -5.66 -14.86 -3.88
C PHE A 92 -4.92 -14.12 -2.75
N LEU A 93 -4.93 -14.62 -1.51
CA LEU A 93 -4.23 -13.98 -0.39
C LEU A 93 -2.71 -13.94 -0.61
N GLU A 94 -2.11 -15.00 -1.16
CA GLU A 94 -0.68 -15.02 -1.49
C GLU A 94 -0.33 -13.95 -2.54
N ARG A 95 -1.15 -13.82 -3.59
CA ARG A 95 -0.94 -12.79 -4.62
C ARG A 95 -1.08 -11.38 -4.08
N VAL A 96 -2.01 -11.15 -3.13
CA VAL A 96 -2.10 -9.87 -2.43
C VAL A 96 -0.81 -9.60 -1.65
N GLY A 97 -0.32 -10.58 -0.89
CA GLY A 97 0.94 -10.44 -0.14
C GLY A 97 2.14 -10.13 -1.02
N GLU A 98 2.30 -10.86 -2.13
CA GLU A 98 3.34 -10.63 -3.13
C GLU A 98 3.26 -9.22 -3.73
N ALA A 99 2.05 -8.77 -4.09
CA ALA A 99 1.84 -7.44 -4.64
C ALA A 99 2.15 -6.34 -3.62
N VAL A 100 1.75 -6.50 -2.35
CA VAL A 100 2.12 -5.57 -1.27
C VAL A 100 3.64 -5.46 -1.14
N ILE A 101 4.36 -6.58 -1.11
CA ILE A 101 5.84 -6.58 -0.99
C ILE A 101 6.48 -5.80 -2.15
N ARG A 102 6.02 -6.04 -3.39
CA ARG A 102 6.52 -5.32 -4.57
C ARG A 102 6.27 -3.82 -4.48
N LEU A 103 5.05 -3.41 -4.16
CA LEU A 103 4.68 -1.99 -4.06
C LEU A 103 5.52 -1.23 -3.03
N PHE A 104 5.79 -1.84 -1.88
CA PHE A 104 6.64 -1.22 -0.86
C PHE A 104 8.13 -1.24 -1.24
N ALA A 105 8.61 -2.26 -1.96
CA ALA A 105 9.97 -2.29 -2.47
C ALA A 105 10.22 -1.23 -3.56
N ASP A 106 9.23 -0.94 -4.41
CA ASP A 106 9.32 0.10 -5.43
C ASP A 106 9.26 1.49 -4.78
N ALA A 107 8.35 1.71 -3.82
CA ALA A 107 8.29 2.97 -3.07
C ALA A 107 9.58 3.28 -2.27
N GLY A 108 10.30 2.24 -1.84
CA GLY A 108 11.62 2.38 -1.22
C GLY A 108 12.73 2.74 -2.22
N ARG A 109 12.61 2.33 -3.50
CA ARG A 109 13.57 2.67 -4.55
C ARG A 109 13.47 4.13 -5.01
N ASP A 110 12.27 4.71 -5.02
CA ASP A 110 12.07 6.13 -5.35
C ASP A 110 12.69 7.09 -4.32
N THR A 111 12.93 6.64 -3.08
CA THR A 111 13.63 7.45 -2.07
C THR A 111 15.16 7.44 -2.21
N TYR A 112 15.71 6.62 -3.13
CA TYR A 112 17.13 6.55 -3.42
C TYR A 112 17.44 6.81 -4.90
N GLU A 113 16.85 7.86 -5.50
CA GLU A 113 17.58 8.55 -6.56
C GLU A 113 18.85 9.14 -5.93
N ILE A 114 19.92 8.33 -5.96
CA ILE A 114 21.26 8.74 -5.60
C ILE A 114 21.59 9.91 -6.51
N SER A 115 21.64 11.12 -5.93
CA SER A 115 22.25 12.27 -6.58
C SER A 115 23.66 11.85 -7.00
N THR A 116 23.85 11.63 -8.30
CA THR A 116 25.14 11.28 -8.90
C THR A 116 26.10 12.47 -8.91
N LYS A 117 25.84 13.54 -8.16
CA LYS A 117 26.82 14.61 -7.99
C LYS A 117 27.94 14.11 -7.07
N PRO A 118 29.20 14.06 -7.55
CA PRO A 118 30.32 13.66 -6.72
C PRO A 118 30.47 14.61 -5.52
N PRO A 119 30.82 14.09 -4.33
CA PRO A 119 31.01 14.92 -3.15
C PRO A 119 32.32 15.69 -3.30
N GLY A 120 32.23 16.99 -3.58
CA GLY A 120 33.41 17.86 -3.58
C GLY A 120 33.37 19.03 -4.56
N GLN A 121 32.33 19.85 -4.54
CA GLN A 121 32.46 21.23 -5.01
C GLN A 121 31.78 22.16 -4.01
N THR A 122 32.58 22.64 -3.05
CA THR A 122 32.28 23.84 -2.26
C THR A 122 31.96 24.98 -3.23
N PRO A 123 30.78 25.61 -3.17
CA PRO A 123 30.60 26.86 -3.88
C PRO A 123 31.45 27.90 -3.16
N LEU A 124 32.58 28.28 -3.78
CA LEU A 124 33.32 29.50 -3.46
C LEU A 124 32.37 30.68 -3.65
N ARG A 125 31.67 31.05 -2.58
CA ARG A 125 30.82 32.22 -2.52
C ARG A 125 31.71 33.45 -2.58
N ARG A 126 31.97 33.94 -3.80
CA ARG A 126 32.64 35.22 -4.04
C ARG A 126 31.67 36.34 -3.68
N THR A 127 31.71 36.81 -2.44
CA THR A 127 31.06 38.06 -2.05
C THR A 127 31.79 39.21 -2.76
N LYS A 128 31.15 39.79 -3.79
CA LYS A 128 31.57 41.09 -4.31
C LYS A 128 31.36 42.13 -3.21
N LYS A 129 32.49 42.64 -2.71
CA LYS A 129 32.58 43.81 -1.84
C LYS A 129 32.13 45.02 -2.66
N VAL A 130 30.94 45.55 -2.39
CA VAL A 130 30.55 46.88 -2.86
C VAL A 130 31.18 47.87 -1.88
N ARG A 131 32.17 48.62 -2.36
CA ARG A 131 32.72 49.80 -1.69
C ARG A 131 32.22 51.05 -2.43
N GLU A 132 31.69 51.96 -1.62
CA GLU A 132 31.80 53.42 -1.68
C GLU A 132 31.25 54.16 -2.91
N ALA A 133 30.26 55.03 -2.68
CA ALA A 133 30.52 56.45 -2.38
C ALA A 133 29.31 57.05 -1.65
#